data_AF-A0A2I0K1T4-F1
#
_entry.id   AF-A0A2I0K1T4-F1
#
_cell.length_a   1.000
_cell.length_b   1.000
_cell.length_c   1.000
_cell.angle_alpha   90.00
_cell.angle_beta   90.00
_cell.angle_gamma   90.00
#
_symmetry.space_group_name_H-M   'P 1'
#
loop_
_entity.id
_entity.type
_entity.pdbx_description
1 polymer ?
#
loop_
_entity_poly.entity_id
_entity_poly.type
_entity_poly.pdbx_seq_one_letter_code
_entity_poly.pdbx_strand_id
1 'polypeptide(L)'
;MEALPSPGPGQAQPAQPRKKMTKQLTGKRDDTPLHSAAREGNLNAIIQMFTGTGEMELKEMLEKQNQAGETGLYVAAEYGYFDVVREMIKYYDLADAGIKAKNGFDALHIAAKQGDT
;
A
#
# COMPACT_ATOMS: atom_id res chain seq x y z
N MET A 1 -47.36 17.32 -13.46
CA MET A 1 -47.43 15.84 -13.50
C MET A 1 -46.63 15.40 -14.72
N GLU A 2 -45.63 14.52 -14.71
CA GLU A 2 -45.03 13.57 -13.75
C GLU A 2 -43.62 13.26 -14.35
N ALA A 3 -42.54 13.40 -13.59
CA ALA A 3 -41.81 12.32 -12.90
C ALA A 3 -40.44 12.05 -13.56
N LEU A 4 -39.40 12.11 -12.74
CA LEU A 4 -38.03 11.69 -13.01
C LEU A 4 -38.00 10.22 -13.48
N PRO A 5 -36.97 9.85 -14.25
CA PRO A 5 -36.21 8.68 -13.83
C PRO A 5 -34.70 8.96 -13.77
N SER A 6 -34.15 8.73 -12.58
CA SER A 6 -32.75 8.36 -12.37
C SER A 6 -32.42 7.11 -13.21
N PRO A 7 -31.18 7.00 -13.72
CA PRO A 7 -30.38 5.88 -13.24
C PRO A 7 -28.91 6.28 -13.06
N GLY A 8 -28.43 6.15 -11.82
CA GLY A 8 -27.06 5.73 -11.62
C GLY A 8 -26.93 4.27 -12.05
N PRO A 9 -25.84 3.92 -12.73
CA PRO A 9 -25.06 2.80 -12.24
C PRO A 9 -23.61 3.28 -12.07
N GLY A 10 -23.10 3.07 -10.85
CA GLY A 10 -21.67 3.20 -10.59
C GLY A 10 -20.92 2.40 -11.64
N GLN A 11 -19.91 3.03 -12.23
CA GLN A 11 -19.00 2.35 -13.15
C GLN A 11 -18.29 1.25 -12.34
N ALA A 12 -18.85 0.04 -12.44
CA ALA A 12 -18.24 -1.18 -12.00
C ALA A 12 -16.93 -1.30 -12.77
N GLN A 13 -15.83 -1.04 -12.07
CA GLN A 13 -14.51 -1.30 -12.59
C GLN A 13 -14.44 -2.80 -12.92
N PRO A 14 -14.04 -3.19 -14.15
CA PRO A 14 -13.94 -4.59 -14.50
C PRO A 14 -12.84 -5.23 -13.66
N ALA A 15 -13.25 -6.06 -12.69
CA ALA A 15 -12.39 -6.90 -11.89
C ALA A 15 -11.64 -7.86 -12.81
N GLN A 16 -10.41 -7.51 -13.14
CA GLN A 16 -9.57 -8.30 -14.03
C GLN A 16 -9.16 -9.61 -13.34
N PRO A 17 -9.19 -10.77 -14.02
CA PRO A 17 -8.74 -12.03 -13.45
C PRO A 17 -7.21 -12.03 -13.42
N ARG A 18 -6.61 -11.64 -12.29
CA ARG A 18 -5.15 -11.46 -12.18
C ARG A 18 -4.53 -12.50 -11.27
N LYS A 19 -4.01 -13.54 -11.93
CA LYS A 19 -3.10 -14.58 -11.47
C LYS A 19 -2.28 -14.12 -10.25
N LYS A 20 -2.45 -14.83 -9.13
CA LYS A 20 -1.67 -14.65 -7.89
C LYS A 20 -0.18 -14.92 -8.16
N MET A 21 0.56 -13.89 -8.53
CA MET A 21 2.01 -13.95 -8.63
C MET A 21 2.58 -13.50 -7.28
N THR A 22 2.70 -14.42 -6.33
CA THR A 22 3.52 -14.26 -5.12
C THR A 22 4.97 -14.48 -5.50
N LYS A 23 5.56 -13.56 -6.28
CA LYS A 23 7.01 -13.56 -6.48
C LYS A 23 7.61 -12.74 -5.35
N GLN A 24 7.84 -13.45 -4.23
CA GLN A 24 8.80 -13.08 -3.20
C GLN A 24 10.16 -12.85 -3.90
N LEU A 25 10.42 -11.62 -4.35
CA LEU A 25 11.69 -11.21 -4.92
C LEU A 25 12.63 -10.91 -3.76
N THR A 26 13.20 -11.96 -3.17
CA THR A 26 14.18 -11.91 -2.07
C THR A 26 15.58 -11.50 -2.57
N GLY A 27 15.68 -10.55 -3.48
CA GLY A 27 16.96 -10.04 -3.99
C GLY A 27 17.22 -8.65 -3.46
N LYS A 28 18.03 -8.53 -2.40
CA LYS A 28 18.64 -7.28 -1.88
C LYS A 28 17.87 -6.01 -2.27
N ARG A 29 16.68 -5.83 -1.71
CA ARG A 29 15.94 -4.57 -1.83
C ARG A 29 16.70 -3.55 -0.96
N ASP A 30 16.93 -2.34 -1.48
CA ASP A 30 17.37 -1.18 -0.67
C ASP A 30 16.27 -0.81 0.33
N ASP A 31 16.00 -1.71 1.28
CA ASP A 31 14.92 -1.64 2.24
C ASP A 31 15.30 -0.62 3.31
N THR A 32 14.54 0.47 3.40
CA THR A 32 14.59 1.36 4.57
C THR A 32 14.03 0.66 5.82
N PRO A 33 14.28 1.19 7.04
CA PRO A 33 13.75 0.58 8.27
C PRO A 33 12.25 0.32 8.22
N LEU A 34 11.51 1.20 7.54
CA LEU A 34 10.09 1.05 7.27
C LEU A 34 9.75 -0.19 6.44
N HIS A 35 10.51 -0.48 5.37
CA HIS A 35 10.30 -1.67 4.55
C HIS A 35 10.50 -2.94 5.35
N SER A 36 11.55 -2.99 6.17
CA SER A 36 11.83 -4.13 7.04
C SER A 36 10.69 -4.38 8.03
N ALA A 37 10.22 -3.34 8.72
CA ALA A 37 9.11 -3.50 9.66
C ALA A 37 7.78 -3.83 8.97
N ALA A 38 7.53 -3.27 7.78
CA ALA A 38 6.36 -3.60 6.96
C ALA A 38 6.40 -5.06 6.49
N ARG A 39 7.59 -5.57 6.17
CA ARG A 39 7.82 -6.96 5.77
C ARG A 39 7.64 -7.95 6.92
N GLU A 40 8.08 -7.57 8.11
CA GLU A 40 7.88 -8.36 9.33
C GLU A 40 6.43 -8.28 9.84
N GLY A 41 5.61 -7.35 9.32
CA GLY A 41 4.26 -7.10 9.82
C GLY A 41 4.26 -6.51 11.23
N ASN A 42 5.37 -5.88 11.61
CA ASN A 42 5.64 -5.49 12.98
C ASN A 42 5.02 -4.11 13.25
N LEU A 43 3.70 -4.11 13.44
CA LEU A 43 2.89 -2.90 13.62
C LEU A 43 3.43 -2.01 14.74
N ASN A 44 3.83 -2.59 15.87
CA ASN A 44 4.36 -1.83 16.99
C ASN A 44 5.67 -1.11 16.64
N ALA A 45 6.54 -1.75 15.86
CA ALA A 45 7.77 -1.12 15.37
C ALA A 45 7.47 0.04 14.41
N ILE A 46 6.45 -0.10 13.55
CA ILE A 46 5.99 0.96 12.65
C ILE A 46 5.43 2.15 13.43
N ILE A 47 4.56 1.91 14.41
CA ILE A 47 4.04 2.98 15.28
C ILE A 47 5.19 3.66 16.03
N GLN A 48 6.13 2.90 16.60
CA GLN A 48 7.29 3.51 17.26
C GLN A 48 8.13 4.37 16.32
N MET A 49 8.38 3.91 15.09
CA MET A 49 9.07 4.71 14.08
C MET A 49 8.28 5.97 13.77
N PHE A 50 6.97 5.88 13.56
CA PHE A 50 6.15 7.04 13.18
C PHE A 50 5.96 8.06 14.30
N THR A 51 5.97 7.60 15.54
CA THR A 51 5.87 8.47 16.72
C THR A 51 7.21 9.09 17.10
N GLY A 52 8.33 8.41 16.81
CA GLY A 52 9.68 8.91 17.07
C GLY A 52 10.30 9.72 15.93
N THR A 53 9.84 9.51 14.70
CA THR A 53 10.26 10.23 13.50
C THR A 53 9.32 11.41 13.24
N GLY A 54 9.87 12.62 13.07
CA GLY A 54 9.06 13.80 12.78
C GLY A 54 8.29 13.65 11.46
N GLU A 55 7.08 14.24 11.35
CA GLU A 55 6.17 14.06 10.21
C GLU A 55 6.83 14.30 8.83
N MET A 56 7.78 15.24 8.75
CA MET A 56 8.52 15.54 7.52
C MET A 56 9.46 14.41 7.11
N GLU A 57 10.26 13.90 8.05
CA GLU A 57 11.18 12.79 7.80
C GLU A 57 10.41 11.49 7.60
N LEU A 58 9.29 11.34 8.31
CA LEU A 58 8.36 10.24 8.12
C LEU A 58 7.80 10.25 6.71
N LYS A 59 7.24 11.37 6.23
CA LYS A 59 6.76 11.48 4.84
C LYS A 59 7.85 11.11 3.84
N GLU A 60 9.06 11.63 4.02
CA GLU A 60 10.18 11.28 3.14
C GLU A 60 10.49 9.78 3.18
N MET A 61 10.37 9.13 4.34
CA MET A 61 10.51 7.68 4.48
C MET A 61 9.35 6.89 3.85
N LEU A 62 8.14 7.44 3.86
CA LEU A 62 6.93 6.82 3.30
C LEU A 62 6.91 6.90 1.76
N GLU A 63 7.38 8.02 1.19
CA GLU A 63 7.53 8.22 -0.26
C GLU A 63 8.75 7.47 -0.82
N LYS A 64 9.78 7.23 0.01
CA LYS A 64 10.98 6.48 -0.38
C LYS A 64 10.60 5.09 -0.87
N GLN A 65 10.98 4.85 -2.12
CA GLN A 65 10.86 3.54 -2.75
C GLN A 65 12.15 2.73 -2.54
N ASN A 66 12.01 1.42 -2.34
CA ASN A 66 13.14 0.50 -2.40
C ASN A 66 13.63 0.32 -3.84
N GLN A 67 14.64 -0.53 -4.02
CA GLN A 67 15.20 -0.84 -5.35
C GLN A 67 14.19 -1.42 -6.35
N ALA A 68 13.09 -2.01 -5.86
CA ALA A 68 11.99 -2.54 -6.66
C ALA A 68 10.88 -1.49 -6.95
N GLY A 69 11.07 -0.23 -6.53
CA GLY A 69 10.06 0.82 -6.66
C GLY A 69 8.93 0.69 -5.64
N GLU A 70 9.04 -0.20 -4.68
CA GLU A 70 7.97 -0.46 -3.71
C GLU A 70 8.12 0.51 -2.56
N THR A 71 7.01 1.00 -2.03
CA THR A 71 6.98 1.78 -0.78
C THR A 71 6.77 0.85 0.41
N GLY A 72 6.99 1.36 1.63
CA GLY A 72 6.65 0.61 2.85
C GLY A 72 5.19 0.13 2.86
N LEU A 73 4.26 0.97 2.38
CA LEU A 73 2.84 0.61 2.28
C LEU A 73 2.61 -0.52 1.28
N TYR A 74 3.34 -0.51 0.15
CA TYR A 74 3.29 -1.59 -0.83
C TYR A 74 3.75 -2.91 -0.22
N VAL A 75 4.84 -2.90 0.56
CA VAL A 75 5.33 -4.12 1.22
C VAL A 75 4.30 -4.63 2.23
N ALA A 76 3.74 -3.77 3.08
CA ALA A 76 2.71 -4.19 4.04
C ALA A 76 1.48 -4.78 3.32
N ALA A 77 1.07 -4.19 2.21
CA ALA A 77 -0.01 -4.68 1.36
C ALA A 77 0.33 -6.01 0.66
N GLU A 78 1.55 -6.18 0.16
CA GLU A 78 2.03 -7.41 -0.49
C GLU A 78 1.98 -8.60 0.45
N TYR A 79 2.29 -8.38 1.72
CA TYR A 79 2.24 -9.41 2.75
C TYR A 79 0.85 -9.60 3.35
N GLY A 80 -0.11 -8.70 3.07
CA GLY A 80 -1.47 -8.78 3.60
C GLY A 80 -1.58 -8.34 5.06
N TYR A 81 -0.68 -7.50 5.56
CA TYR A 81 -0.74 -6.99 6.93
C TYR A 81 -1.72 -5.81 7.02
N PHE A 82 -3.02 -6.10 7.03
CA PHE A 82 -4.07 -5.07 7.02
C PHE A 82 -3.95 -4.08 8.19
N ASP A 83 -3.65 -4.55 9.40
CA ASP A 83 -3.50 -3.66 10.55
C ASP A 83 -2.35 -2.67 10.34
N VAL A 84 -1.22 -3.13 9.78
CA VAL A 84 -0.07 -2.30 9.45
C VAL A 84 -0.42 -1.28 8.37
N VAL A 85 -1.05 -1.74 7.28
CA VAL A 85 -1.52 -0.87 6.19
C VAL A 85 -2.48 0.20 6.73
N ARG A 86 -3.40 -0.19 7.62
CA ARG A 86 -4.39 0.72 8.20
C ARG A 86 -3.76 1.77 9.11
N GLU A 87 -2.72 1.41 9.87
CA GLU A 87 -1.96 2.40 10.63
C GLU A 87 -1.14 3.29 9.69
N MET A 88 -0.44 2.73 8.71
CA MET A 88 0.34 3.50 7.74
C MET A 88 -0.51 4.49 6.96
N ILE A 89 -1.71 4.11 6.53
CA ILE A 89 -2.59 5.00 5.74
C ILE A 89 -3.05 6.24 6.51
N LYS A 90 -2.97 6.24 7.85
CA LYS A 90 -3.25 7.44 8.67
C LYS A 90 -2.15 8.49 8.53
N TYR A 91 -0.92 8.06 8.23
CA TYR A 91 0.26 8.91 8.09
C TYR A 91 0.66 9.13 6.62
N TYR A 92 0.27 8.22 5.72
CA TYR A 92 0.48 8.35 4.28
C TYR A 92 -0.43 9.41 3.66
N ASP A 93 0.12 10.20 2.74
CA ASP A 93 -0.68 11.07 1.88
C ASP A 93 -1.24 10.30 0.68
N LEU A 94 -2.27 10.84 0.04
CA LEU A 94 -2.87 10.25 -1.16
C LEU A 94 -1.87 10.17 -2.32
N ALA A 95 -0.92 11.11 -2.36
CA ALA A 95 0.17 11.14 -3.33
C ALA A 95 1.08 9.90 -3.19
N ASP A 96 1.36 9.50 -1.95
CA ASP A 96 2.27 8.39 -1.64
C ASP A 96 1.61 7.02 -1.86
N ALA A 97 0.30 6.93 -1.59
CA ALA A 97 -0.49 5.73 -1.87
C ALA A 97 -0.62 5.44 -3.37
N GLY A 98 -0.48 6.46 -4.23
CA GLY A 98 -0.49 6.34 -5.68
C GLY A 98 0.87 5.97 -6.29
N ILE A 99 1.92 5.82 -5.47
CA ILE A 99 3.25 5.46 -5.94
C ILE A 99 3.22 4.03 -6.51
N LYS A 100 3.61 3.91 -7.78
CA LYS A 100 3.65 2.63 -8.50
C LYS A 100 5.03 1.98 -8.35
N ALA A 101 5.02 0.71 -8.00
CA ALA A 101 6.21 -0.13 -8.02
C ALA A 101 6.66 -0.45 -9.45
N LYS A 102 7.85 -1.05 -9.58
CA LYS A 102 8.37 -1.49 -10.89
C LYS A 102 7.46 -2.49 -11.60
N ASN A 103 6.59 -3.18 -10.86
CA ASN A 103 5.58 -4.07 -11.44
C ASN A 103 4.38 -3.31 -12.04
N GLY A 104 4.33 -1.98 -11.96
CA GLY A 104 3.24 -1.14 -12.48
C GLY A 104 1.99 -1.09 -11.60
N PHE A 105 2.05 -1.69 -10.40
CA PHE A 105 0.98 -1.67 -9.41
C PHE A 105 1.35 -0.76 -8.25
N ASP A 106 0.36 -0.11 -7.65
CA ASP A 106 0.51 0.64 -6.40
C ASP A 106 0.14 -0.24 -5.19
N ALA A 107 0.35 0.29 -3.99
CA ALA A 107 0.06 -0.43 -2.75
C ALA A 107 -1.42 -0.81 -2.63
N LEU A 108 -2.32 0.04 -3.10
CA LEU A 108 -3.76 -0.17 -2.99
C LEU A 108 -4.25 -1.31 -3.89
N HIS A 109 -3.70 -1.42 -5.10
CA HIS A 109 -3.96 -2.55 -6.01
C HIS A 109 -3.54 -3.87 -5.37
N ILE A 110 -2.41 -3.90 -4.68
CA ILE A 110 -1.94 -5.10 -3.99
C ILE A 110 -2.78 -5.40 -2.75
N ALA A 111 -3.14 -4.37 -1.97
CA ALA A 111 -3.97 -4.51 -0.78
C ALA A 111 -5.36 -5.07 -1.11
N ALA A 112 -5.99 -4.57 -2.18
CA ALA A 112 -7.24 -5.10 -2.70
C ALA A 112 -7.10 -6.58 -3.07
N LYS A 113 -6.02 -6.92 -3.81
CA LYS A 113 -5.73 -8.30 -4.18
C LYS A 113 -5.56 -9.25 -2.99
N GLN A 114 -5.07 -8.77 -1.84
CA GLN A 114 -4.96 -9.58 -0.63
C GLN A 114 -6.22 -9.57 0.24
N GLY A 115 -7.01 -8.49 0.23
CA GLY A 115 -8.25 -8.37 1.02
C GLY A 115 -9.37 -9.29 0.55
N ASP A 116 -9.30 -9.77 -0.69
CA ASP A 116 -10.26 -10.69 -1.32
C ASP A 116 -10.00 -12.19 -1.01
N THR A 117 -9.23 -12.53 0.04
CA THR A 117 -9.02 -13.91 0.51
C THR A 117 -9.33 -14.07 1.99
#